data_AF-A0A699V945-F1
#
_entry.id   AF-A0A699V945-F1
#
_cell.length_a   1.000
_cell.length_b   1.000
_cell.length_c   1.000
_cell.angle_alpha   90.00
_cell.angle_beta   90.00
_cell.angle_gamma   90.00
#
_symmetry.space_group_name_H-M   'P 1'
#
loop_
_entity.id
_entity.type
_entity.pdbx_description
1 polymer ?
#
loop_
_entity_poly.entity_id
_entity_poly.type
_entity_poly.pdbx_seq_one_letter_code
_entity_poly.pdbx_strand_id
1 'polypeptide(L)' 'SKYCPRNEIKKLKIEIWELKVKGTDVTSYTQRFQEMALMCGRMFPEGSNKIEKYVGGLADMIHGSVMASKPKTMQDA' A
#
# COMPACT_ATOMS: atom_id res chain seq x y z
N SER A 1 -17.14 16.77 -11.82
CA SER A 1 -16.37 15.54 -11.55
C SER A 1 -15.03 15.65 -12.24
N LYS A 2 -13.90 15.62 -11.52
CA LYS A 2 -12.58 15.58 -12.16
C LYS A 2 -12.46 14.24 -12.87
N TYR A 3 -12.59 14.24 -14.19
CA TYR A 3 -12.27 13.09 -15.01
C TYR A 3 -10.79 12.78 -14.79
N CYS A 4 -10.49 11.71 -14.06
CA CYS A 4 -9.12 11.21 -13.95
C CYS A 4 -8.87 10.36 -15.19
N PRO A 5 -7.97 10.78 -16.11
CA PRO A 5 -7.67 10.03 -17.32
C PRO A 5 -7.30 8.60 -16.99
N ARG A 6 -7.83 7.64 -17.75
CA ARG A 6 -7.58 6.19 -17.56
C ARG A 6 -6.08 5.84 -17.49
N ASN A 7 -5.23 6.65 -18.14
CA ASN A 7 -3.78 6.49 -18.13
C ASN A 7 -3.14 6.90 -16.78
N GLU A 8 -3.67 7.90 -16.09
CA GLU A 8 -3.20 8.29 -14.76
C GLU A 8 -3.50 7.20 -13.74
N ILE A 9 -4.70 6.61 -13.80
CA ILE A 9 -5.06 5.47 -12.94
C ILE A 9 -4.14 4.28 -13.20
N LYS A 10 -3.78 4.00 -14.46
CA LYS A 10 -2.82 2.93 -14.80
C LYS A 10 -1.43 3.23 -14.23
N LYS A 11 -0.96 4.48 -14.31
CA LYS A 11 0.33 4.88 -13.76
C LYS A 11 0.35 4.74 -12.24
N LEU A 12 -0.68 5.21 -11.55
CA LEU A 12 -0.83 5.05 -10.10
C LEU A 12 -0.86 3.57 -9.67
N LYS A 13 -1.49 2.70 -10.46
CA LYS A 13 -1.46 1.25 -10.21
C LYS A 13 -0.05 0.67 -10.23
N ILE A 14 0.76 1.07 -11.20
CA ILE A 14 2.16 0.64 -11.32
C ILE A 14 2.98 1.20 -10.14
N GLU A 15 2.82 2.49 -9.84
CA GLU A 15 3.54 3.13 -8.73
C GLU A 15 3.21 2.49 -7.36
N ILE A 16 1.94 2.16 -7.08
CA ILE A 16 1.56 1.39 -5.88
C ILE A 16 2.24 0.01 -5.89
N TRP A 17 2.29 -0.66 -7.04
CA TRP A 17 2.85 -2.01 -7.13
C TRP A 17 4.35 -2.02 -6.84
N GLU A 18 5.06 -0.99 -7.27
CA GLU A 18 6.50 -0.81 -7.07
C GLU A 18 6.85 -0.11 -5.74
N LEU A 19 5.85 0.42 -5.01
CA LEU A 19 6.09 1.12 -3.75
C LEU A 19 6.66 0.16 -2.69
N LYS A 20 7.82 0.53 -2.16
CA LYS A 20 8.51 -0.16 -1.05
C LYS A 20 9.06 0.87 -0.06
N VAL A 21 9.24 0.46 1.19
CA VAL A 21 9.93 1.26 2.20
C VAL A 21 11.35 1.57 1.72
N LYS A 22 11.75 2.84 1.82
CA LYS A 22 13.14 3.28 1.59
C LYS A 22 13.83 3.44 2.94
N GLY A 23 14.83 2.61 3.22
CA GLY A 23 15.52 2.61 4.51
C GLY A 23 14.58 2.10 5.63
N THR A 24 14.41 2.91 6.67
CA THR A 24 13.55 2.60 7.84
C THR A 24 12.34 3.52 7.96
N ASP A 25 12.08 4.38 6.98
CA ASP A 25 10.99 5.35 7.02
C ASP A 25 9.65 4.71 6.63
N VAL A 26 9.07 3.99 7.60
CA VAL A 26 7.76 3.36 7.46
C VAL A 26 6.67 4.43 7.43
N THR A 27 6.79 5.52 8.19
CA THR A 27 5.77 6.58 8.27
C THR A 27 5.50 7.22 6.92
N SER A 28 6.55 7.61 6.19
CA SER A 28 6.40 8.18 4.85
C SER A 28 5.83 7.16 3.86
N TYR A 29 6.20 5.89 3.99
CA TYR A 29 5.62 4.81 3.19
C TYR A 29 4.12 4.63 3.46
N THR A 30 3.70 4.58 4.72
CA THR A 30 2.29 4.44 5.13
C THR A 30 1.44 5.60 4.61
N GLN A 31 1.92 6.83 4.78
CA GLN A 31 1.21 8.00 4.29
C GLN A 31 1.04 7.96 2.77
N ARG A 32 2.13 7.70 2.03
CA ARG A 32 2.11 7.59 0.56
C ARG A 32 1.17 6.49 0.07
N PHE A 33 1.17 5.34 0.75
CA PHE A 33 0.31 4.22 0.43
C PHE A 33 -1.18 4.56 0.66
N GLN A 34 -1.50 5.22 1.77
CA GLN A 34 -2.87 5.66 2.07
C GLN A 34 -3.40 6.67 1.03
N GLU A 35 -2.59 7.68 0.68
CA GLU A 35 -2.94 8.69 -0.32
C GLU A 35 -3.21 8.04 -1.69
N MET A 36 -2.34 7.13 -2.13
CA MET A 36 -2.54 6.45 -3.41
C MET A 36 -3.72 5.45 -3.39
N ALA A 37 -3.93 4.72 -2.29
CA ALA A 37 -5.07 3.82 -2.15
C ALA A 37 -6.41 4.57 -2.16
N LEU A 38 -6.45 5.79 -1.61
CA LEU A 38 -7.60 6.68 -1.66
C LEU A 38 -7.91 7.11 -3.11
N MET A 39 -6.89 7.54 -3.85
CA MET A 39 -7.04 7.91 -5.27
C MET A 39 -7.45 6.72 -6.15
N CYS A 40 -7.00 5.52 -5.78
CA CYS A 40 -7.30 4.27 -6.45
C CYS A 40 -8.36 3.45 -5.70
N GLY A 41 -9.48 4.06 -5.27
CA GLY A 41 -10.50 3.41 -4.42
C GLY A 41 -11.12 2.10 -4.95
N ARG A 42 -10.90 1.72 -6.22
CA ARG A 42 -11.31 0.41 -6.80
C ARG A 42 -10.17 -0.61 -6.91
N MET A 43 -8.96 -0.29 -6.47
CA MET A 43 -7.78 -1.13 -6.66
C MET A 43 -7.70 -2.26 -5.63
N PHE A 44 -8.26 -2.05 -4.45
CA PHE A 44 -8.37 -3.06 -3.40
C PHE A 44 -9.86 -3.41 -3.22
N PRO A 45 -10.39 -4.39 -3.97
CA PRO A 45 -11.80 -4.78 -3.85
C PRO A 45 -12.14 -5.34 -2.47
N GLU A 46 -11.13 -5.81 -1.73
CA GLU A 46 -11.25 -6.28 -0.36
C GLU A 46 -10.19 -5.61 0.53
N GLY A 47 -10.52 -5.43 1.82
CA GLY A 47 -9.60 -4.85 2.80
C GLY A 47 -8.34 -5.70 3.03
N SER A 48 -8.45 -7.02 2.91
CA SER A 48 -7.34 -7.98 3.00
C SER A 48 -6.26 -7.71 1.92
N ASN A 49 -6.67 -7.53 0.67
CA ASN A 49 -5.77 -7.23 -0.45
C ASN A 49 -4.95 -5.94 -0.23
N LYS A 50 -5.53 -4.97 0.49
CA LYS A 50 -4.86 -3.72 0.85
C LYS A 50 -3.76 -3.97 1.89
N ILE A 51 -4.04 -4.79 2.89
CA ILE A 51 -3.10 -5.14 3.97
C ILE A 51 -1.96 -6.00 3.41
N GLU A 52 -2.26 -7.03 2.63
CA GLU A 52 -1.24 -7.86 1.98
C GLU A 52 -0.29 -7.03 1.12
N LYS A 53 -0.84 -6.08 0.35
CA LYS A 53 -0.01 -5.21 -0.47
C LYS A 53 0.86 -4.26 0.36
N TYR A 54 0.32 -3.73 1.45
CA TYR A 54 1.05 -2.87 2.37
C TYR A 54 2.20 -3.64 3.05
N VAL A 55 1.91 -4.83 3.58
CA VAL A 55 2.91 -5.68 4.23
C VAL A 55 4.00 -6.10 3.24
N GLY A 56 3.63 -6.49 2.02
CA GLY A 56 4.60 -6.87 0.98
C GLY A 56 5.50 -5.74 0.47
N GLY A 57 5.23 -4.48 0.84
CA GLY A 57 6.11 -3.34 0.56
C GLY A 57 7.03 -2.97 1.73
N LEU A 58 6.85 -3.58 2.91
CA LEU A 58 7.74 -3.40 4.05
C LEU A 58 9.10 -4.05 3.78
N ALA A 59 10.14 -3.57 4.47
CA ALA A 59 11.47 -4.16 4.37
C ALA A 59 11.44 -5.62 4.86
N ASP A 60 12.21 -6.51 4.21
CA ASP A 60 12.26 -7.94 4.56
C ASP A 60 12.58 -8.18 6.06
N MET A 61 13.31 -7.25 6.67
CA MET A 61 13.70 -7.27 8.08
C MET A 61 12.51 -7.15 9.06
N ILE A 62 11.39 -6.55 8.64
CA ILE A 62 10.16 -6.39 9.44
C ILE A 62 9.02 -7.29 8.93
N HIS A 63 9.11 -7.76 7.69
CA HIS A 63 8.08 -8.58 7.04
C HIS A 63 7.73 -9.86 7.83
N GLY A 64 8.75 -10.58 8.33
CA GLY A 64 8.51 -11.82 9.09
C GLY A 64 7.77 -11.61 10.41
N SER A 65 8.11 -10.54 11.13
CA SER A 65 7.49 -10.19 12.42
C SER A 65 6.05 -9.71 12.24
N VAL A 66 5.80 -8.92 11.19
CA VAL A 66 4.47 -8.40 10.85
C VAL A 66 3.55 -9.53 10.37
N MET A 67 4.04 -10.43 9.52
CA MET A 67 3.22 -11.57 9.08
C MET A 67 2.84 -12.50 10.24
N ALA A 68 3.71 -12.62 11.26
CA ALA A 68 3.43 -13.42 12.44
C ALA A 68 2.31 -12.82 13.33
N SER A 69 2.15 -11.48 13.34
CA SER A 69 1.11 -10.81 14.13
C SER A 69 -0.30 -10.93 13.53
N LYS A 70 -0.41 -11.39 12.26
CA LYS A 70 -1.66 -11.53 11.51
C LYS A 70 -2.49 -10.24 11.57
N PRO A 71 -1.96 -9.12 11.03
CA PRO A 71 -2.60 -7.81 11.15
C PRO A 71 -3.99 -7.83 10.50
N LYS A 72 -4.98 -7.33 11.25
CA LYS A 72 -6.35 -7.16 10.74
C LYS A 72 -6.56 -5.78 10.12
N THR A 73 -5.70 -4.83 10.48
CA THR A 73 -5.70 -3.47 9.97
C THR A 73 -4.28 -3.06 9.58
N MET A 74 -4.16 -2.00 8.77
CA MET A 74 -2.85 -1.45 8.39
C MET A 74 -2.06 -0.86 9.56
N GLN A 75 -2.70 -0.53 10.68
CA GLN A 75 -2.03 0.01 11.87
C GLN A 75 -1.40 -1.10 12.71
N ASP A 76 -1.89 -2.33 12.56
CA ASP A 76 -1.34 -3.53 13.21
C ASP A 76 -0.13 -4.10 12.45
N ALA A 77 0.11 -3.58 11.24
CA ALA A 77 1.14 -4.00 10.30
C ALA A 77 2.37 -3.09 10.33
#